data_AF-A0A2A4WA90-F1
#
_entry.id   AF-A0A2A4WA90-F1
#
_cell.length_a   1.000
_cell.length_b   1.000
_cell.length_c   1.000
_cell.angle_alpha   90.00
_cell.angle_beta   90.00
_cell.angle_gamma   90.00
#
_symmetry.space_group_name_H-M   'P 1'
#
loop_
_entity.id
_entity.type
_entity.pdbx_description
1 polymer ?
#
loop_
_entity_poly.entity_id
_entity_poly.type
_entity_poly.pdbx_seq_one_letter_code
_entity_poly.pdbx_strand_id
1 'polypeptide(L)'
;MGVARAIDITPQQRKLILSLFNLYFPNNAVWAYGSRVKWTAKPSSDLDLVVFSAPEESAELSLLREAFDESDLPFRVDLFVWGEVPEQFRKNIEAEHVVLSESREPGAGGRHQLLWEFAGGMVPDHWEFRSIESLLDTPKSISVGVMYPGANVDDGVPLIRVSDVKDGRLLGKPDFCVSTDVDEKYKRTRLNGTELLITLVGNPGDCVIATEEMAGWNVARALAVVRLKDPKLRAWMRYVLLSAPAQHLIDSRLNTTVQRTLNLKDIKELGLPIPPENERDAISKSVATIEDKIQLNRQMNETLEAMAQALFKSWFVDFDPVIDNALAAGNEIPEVLQAKAAVRQALAAQANPRQPLPEHIRQQFPNAFQFNERMGWIPEGWGSSSLDHVAGYLNGLALQNFRPEDENGFLPIVKRAQLKKGVSTSEEKASPNIKPEYIIDDGDVIFSWSGSLVVDIWCGGKAALNQHLFKVTSDKYPKWFYLYFTRHHLVEFKRIAEAKAVTMGDIKREHLRQAICVIPPVDVINSGSEMLGVILDKLIKTRIENKSLIKLRDTLLPRLLSGELRIPEAETLMKEVV
;
A
#
# COMPACT_ATOMS: atom_id res chain seq x y z
N MET A 1 -50.93 2.04 3.34
CA MET A 1 -50.21 2.99 4.23
C MET A 1 -51.01 3.13 5.51
N GLY A 2 -50.68 2.32 6.53
CA GLY A 2 -51.25 2.48 7.87
C GLY A 2 -50.56 3.65 8.58
N VAL A 3 -51.34 4.56 9.15
CA VAL A 3 -50.81 5.66 9.97
C VAL A 3 -50.02 5.07 11.13
N ALA A 4 -48.72 5.30 11.19
CA ALA A 4 -47.88 4.84 12.29
C ALA A 4 -48.44 5.39 13.60
N ARG A 5 -48.93 4.53 14.49
CA ARG A 5 -49.39 4.94 15.83
C ARG A 5 -48.26 5.71 16.52
N ALA A 6 -48.62 6.83 17.16
CA ALA A 6 -47.69 7.67 17.89
C ALA A 6 -47.20 6.92 19.15
N ILE A 7 -45.89 6.92 19.37
CA ILE A 7 -45.20 6.31 20.52
C ILE A 7 -44.39 7.39 21.23
N ASP A 8 -44.26 7.31 22.56
CA ASP A 8 -43.55 8.28 23.39
C ASP A 8 -42.01 8.13 23.30
N ILE A 9 -41.48 8.39 22.11
CA ILE A 9 -40.06 8.52 21.75
C ILE A 9 -39.89 9.61 20.67
N THR A 10 -38.76 10.31 20.66
CA THR A 10 -38.48 11.34 19.64
C THR A 10 -38.17 10.73 18.27
N PRO A 11 -38.32 11.48 17.15
CA PRO A 11 -37.93 11.00 15.83
C PRO A 11 -36.47 10.56 15.73
N GLN A 12 -35.56 11.24 16.44
CA GLN A 12 -34.13 10.91 16.49
C GLN A 12 -33.89 9.59 17.23
N GLN A 13 -34.53 9.41 18.39
CA GLN A 13 -34.47 8.15 19.16
C GLN A 13 -35.05 6.99 18.34
N ARG A 14 -36.19 7.20 17.68
CA ARG A 14 -36.79 6.19 16.80
C ARG A 14 -35.85 5.81 15.66
N LYS A 15 -35.17 6.78 15.05
CA LYS A 15 -34.18 6.52 14.00
C LYS A 15 -33.02 5.66 14.52
N LEU A 16 -32.47 6.00 15.70
CA LEU A 16 -31.39 5.24 16.34
C LEU A 16 -31.83 3.80 16.69
N ILE A 17 -33.02 3.64 17.26
CA ILE A 17 -33.58 2.32 17.60
C ILE A 17 -33.74 1.46 16.35
N LEU A 18 -34.29 2.03 15.28
CA LEU A 18 -34.47 1.30 14.02
C LEU A 18 -33.15 1.00 13.32
N SER A 19 -32.15 1.89 13.40
CA SER A 19 -30.83 1.62 12.82
C SER A 19 -30.10 0.51 13.55
N LEU A 20 -30.12 0.51 14.89
CA LEU A 20 -29.53 -0.56 15.69
C LEU A 20 -30.27 -1.88 15.43
N PHE A 21 -31.61 -1.87 15.50
CA PHE A 21 -32.40 -3.06 15.22
C PHE A 21 -32.12 -3.64 13.83
N ASN A 22 -32.17 -2.82 12.77
CA ASN A 22 -31.97 -3.28 11.39
C ASN A 22 -30.54 -3.75 11.10
N LEU A 23 -29.54 -3.35 11.91
CA LEU A 23 -28.17 -3.85 11.79
C LEU A 23 -28.09 -5.35 12.10
N TYR A 24 -28.81 -5.78 13.14
CA TYR A 24 -28.80 -7.18 13.61
C TYR A 24 -29.96 -8.00 13.04
N PHE A 25 -31.13 -7.39 12.85
CA PHE A 25 -32.36 -8.04 12.39
C PHE A 25 -33.03 -7.27 11.23
N PRO A 26 -32.39 -7.19 10.04
CA PRO A 26 -32.86 -6.37 8.91
C PRO A 26 -34.20 -6.81 8.31
N ASN A 27 -34.62 -8.05 8.55
CA ASN A 27 -35.78 -8.68 7.90
C ASN A 27 -36.89 -9.04 8.88
N ASN A 28 -36.62 -8.88 10.18
CA ASN A 28 -37.52 -9.32 11.22
C ASN A 28 -38.42 -8.16 11.61
N ALA A 29 -39.65 -8.47 12.00
CA ALA A 29 -40.51 -7.47 12.59
C ALA A 29 -39.99 -7.13 14.01
N VAL A 30 -40.20 -5.87 14.41
CA VAL A 30 -40.07 -5.45 15.81
C VAL A 30 -41.23 -4.58 16.21
N TRP A 31 -41.84 -4.94 17.33
CA TRP A 31 -42.96 -4.21 17.91
C TRP A 31 -42.52 -3.60 19.23
N ALA A 32 -42.92 -2.37 19.48
CA ALA A 32 -42.88 -1.76 20.79
C ALA A 32 -44.19 -2.02 21.52
N TYR A 33 -44.14 -2.21 22.83
CA TYR A 33 -45.32 -2.31 23.69
C TYR A 33 -45.06 -1.61 25.03
N GLY A 34 -46.01 -1.67 25.96
CA GLY A 34 -45.80 -1.18 27.32
C GLY A 34 -46.00 0.33 27.51
N SER A 35 -45.32 0.90 28.51
CA SER A 35 -45.64 2.23 29.05
C SER A 35 -45.50 3.37 28.03
N ARG A 36 -44.50 3.30 27.14
CA ARG A 36 -44.23 4.28 26.09
C ARG A 36 -45.20 4.22 24.92
N VAL A 37 -45.76 3.04 24.65
CA VAL A 37 -46.86 2.88 23.68
C VAL A 37 -48.17 3.43 24.24
N LYS A 38 -48.39 3.30 25.55
CA LYS A 38 -49.58 3.79 26.25
C LYS A 38 -49.53 5.27 26.61
N TRP A 39 -48.42 5.97 26.34
CA TRP A 39 -48.18 7.36 26.75
C TRP A 39 -48.31 7.57 28.28
N THR A 40 -48.02 6.53 29.07
CA THR A 40 -47.99 6.58 30.53
C THR A 40 -46.56 6.52 31.09
N ALA A 41 -45.56 6.63 30.21
CA ALA A 41 -44.15 6.54 30.57
C ALA A 41 -43.65 7.78 31.30
N LYS A 42 -42.67 7.58 32.18
CA LYS A 42 -41.83 8.65 32.74
C LYS A 42 -40.55 8.76 31.90
N PRO A 43 -39.79 9.87 31.99
CA PRO A 43 -38.56 10.03 31.22
C PRO A 43 -37.57 8.85 31.35
N SER A 44 -37.47 8.25 32.54
CA SER A 44 -36.60 7.12 32.85
C SER A 44 -37.22 5.73 32.60
N SER A 45 -38.47 5.66 32.12
CA SER A 45 -39.12 4.37 31.81
C SER A 45 -38.39 3.67 30.68
N ASP A 46 -38.31 2.36 30.75
CA ASP A 46 -37.83 1.48 29.69
C ASP A 46 -38.66 1.58 28.41
N LEU A 47 -38.06 1.15 27.30
CA LEU A 47 -38.75 0.83 26.06
C LEU A 47 -38.78 -0.69 25.88
N ASP A 48 -39.95 -1.28 26.00
CA ASP A 48 -40.17 -2.71 25.76
C ASP A 48 -40.32 -2.99 24.27
N LEU A 49 -39.44 -3.83 23.74
CA LEU A 49 -39.44 -4.30 22.36
C LEU A 49 -39.61 -5.81 22.31
N VAL A 50 -40.41 -6.29 21.37
CA VAL A 50 -40.47 -7.70 21.02
C VAL A 50 -40.02 -7.93 19.59
N VAL A 51 -39.07 -8.85 19.43
CA VAL A 51 -38.41 -9.20 18.18
C VAL A 51 -38.90 -10.55 17.70
N PHE A 52 -39.18 -10.64 16.40
CA PHE A 52 -39.60 -11.86 15.74
C PHE A 52 -38.39 -12.59 15.16
N SER A 53 -37.53 -13.13 16.04
CA SER A 53 -36.31 -13.85 15.66
C SER A 53 -36.44 -15.37 15.73
N ALA A 54 -35.63 -16.07 14.94
CA ALA A 54 -35.49 -17.52 14.99
C ALA A 54 -34.49 -17.95 16.09
N PRO A 55 -34.58 -19.19 16.62
CA PRO A 55 -33.69 -19.66 17.70
C PRO A 55 -32.20 -19.57 17.37
N GLU A 56 -31.83 -19.74 16.11
CA GLU A 56 -30.46 -19.63 15.59
C GLU A 56 -29.87 -18.21 15.63
N GLU A 57 -30.68 -17.17 15.80
CA GLU A 57 -30.25 -15.75 15.81
C GLU A 57 -29.94 -15.23 17.24
N SER A 58 -29.71 -16.13 18.19
CA SER A 58 -29.47 -15.80 19.61
C SER A 58 -28.18 -14.99 19.85
N ALA A 59 -27.16 -15.20 19.01
CA ALA A 59 -25.91 -14.44 19.08
C ALA A 59 -26.12 -12.98 18.65
N GLU A 60 -26.84 -12.76 17.56
CA GLU A 60 -27.23 -11.44 17.05
C GLU A 60 -28.12 -10.70 18.04
N LEU A 61 -29.03 -11.40 18.73
CA LEU A 61 -29.85 -10.82 19.79
C LEU A 61 -28.99 -10.32 20.96
N SER A 62 -27.94 -11.07 21.31
CA SER A 62 -27.03 -10.70 22.41
C SER A 62 -26.22 -9.45 22.05
N LEU A 63 -25.72 -9.37 20.82
CA LEU A 63 -25.02 -8.19 20.31
C LEU A 63 -25.95 -6.97 20.18
N LEU A 64 -27.20 -7.17 19.77
CA LEU A 64 -28.17 -6.08 19.72
C LEU A 64 -28.45 -5.51 21.13
N ARG A 65 -28.53 -6.37 22.16
CA ARG A 65 -28.67 -5.92 23.56
C ARG A 65 -27.48 -5.06 23.98
N GLU A 66 -26.26 -5.54 23.73
CA GLU A 66 -25.03 -4.80 24.04
C GLU A 66 -24.99 -3.45 23.30
N ALA A 67 -25.36 -3.42 22.02
CA ALA A 67 -25.42 -2.19 21.23
C ALA A 67 -26.46 -1.19 21.74
N PHE A 68 -27.58 -1.65 22.31
CA PHE A 68 -28.53 -0.76 22.98
C PHE A 68 -27.99 -0.23 24.31
N ASP A 69 -27.32 -1.08 25.09
CA ASP A 69 -26.72 -0.70 26.38
C ASP A 69 -25.60 0.34 26.20
N GLU A 70 -24.85 0.27 25.09
CA GLU A 70 -23.80 1.24 24.75
C GLU A 70 -24.31 2.50 24.02
N SER A 71 -25.61 2.56 23.67
CA SER A 71 -26.16 3.67 22.89
C SER A 71 -26.44 4.93 23.72
N ASP A 72 -26.47 6.09 23.06
CA ASP A 72 -26.81 7.38 23.68
C ASP A 72 -28.33 7.56 24.00
N LEU A 73 -29.09 6.47 24.10
CA LEU A 73 -30.51 6.54 24.45
C LEU A 73 -30.67 6.93 25.94
N PRO A 74 -31.57 7.87 26.28
CA PRO A 74 -31.75 8.33 27.66
C PRO A 74 -32.54 7.34 28.54
N PHE A 75 -32.86 6.16 28.01
CA PHE A 75 -33.63 5.11 28.67
C PHE A 75 -33.13 3.74 28.18
N ARG A 76 -33.33 2.72 29.03
CA ARG A 76 -33.02 1.34 28.70
C ARG A 76 -34.00 0.77 27.67
N VAL A 77 -33.50 -0.11 26.80
CA VAL A 77 -34.31 -0.87 25.84
C VAL A 77 -34.35 -2.32 26.26
N ASP A 78 -35.52 -2.85 26.59
CA ASP A 78 -35.69 -4.25 26.95
C ASP A 78 -36.19 -5.05 25.75
N LEU A 79 -35.42 -6.05 25.36
CA LEU A 79 -35.72 -6.93 24.23
C LEU A 79 -36.30 -8.26 24.70
N PHE A 80 -37.35 -8.72 24.04
CA PHE A 80 -37.93 -10.04 24.20
C PHE A 80 -38.05 -10.76 22.86
N VAL A 81 -37.86 -12.08 22.83
CA VAL A 81 -38.11 -12.89 21.63
C VAL A 81 -39.57 -13.32 21.65
N TRP A 82 -40.31 -13.05 20.57
CA TRP A 82 -41.75 -13.37 20.49
C TRP A 82 -42.05 -14.83 20.87
N GLY A 83 -41.22 -15.77 20.40
CA GLY A 83 -41.30 -17.21 20.67
C GLY A 83 -41.20 -17.59 22.15
N GLU A 84 -40.61 -16.74 22.99
CA GLU A 84 -40.39 -16.97 24.43
C GLU A 84 -41.41 -16.26 25.32
N VAL A 85 -42.18 -15.32 24.75
CA VAL A 85 -43.22 -14.59 25.50
C VAL A 85 -44.38 -15.53 25.87
N PRO A 86 -44.81 -15.60 27.15
CA PRO A 86 -45.95 -16.40 27.57
C PRO A 86 -47.25 -16.03 26.84
N GLU A 87 -48.10 -17.01 26.53
CA GLU A 87 -49.31 -16.84 25.71
C GLU A 87 -50.29 -15.80 26.26
N GLN A 88 -50.45 -15.74 27.59
CA GLN A 88 -51.28 -14.73 28.27
C GLN A 88 -50.76 -13.30 28.04
N PHE A 89 -49.43 -13.15 27.90
CA PHE A 89 -48.78 -11.86 27.67
C PHE A 89 -48.78 -11.47 26.19
N ARG A 90 -48.72 -12.45 25.27
CA ARG A 90 -48.86 -12.22 23.81
C ARG A 90 -50.18 -11.54 23.46
N LYS A 91 -51.29 -11.98 24.05
CA LYS A 91 -52.62 -11.36 23.83
C LYS A 91 -52.65 -9.88 24.22
N ASN A 92 -51.91 -9.49 25.27
CA ASN A 92 -51.83 -8.09 25.69
C ASN A 92 -51.00 -7.25 24.72
N ILE A 93 -49.88 -7.80 24.22
CA ILE A 93 -49.03 -7.12 23.23
C ILE A 93 -49.77 -6.98 21.90
N GLU A 94 -50.45 -8.03 21.43
CA GLU A 94 -51.25 -7.99 20.20
C GLU A 94 -52.33 -6.91 20.26
N ALA A 95 -53.01 -6.75 21.41
CA ALA A 95 -54.01 -5.71 21.60
C ALA A 95 -53.42 -4.29 21.61
N GLU A 96 -52.23 -4.11 22.19
CA GLU A 96 -51.64 -2.80 22.47
C GLU A 96 -50.13 -2.73 22.14
N HIS A 97 -49.80 -2.70 20.85
CA HIS A 97 -48.44 -2.48 20.33
C HIS A 97 -48.37 -1.36 19.28
N VAL A 98 -47.14 -0.94 19.00
CA VAL A 98 -46.76 -0.10 17.85
C VAL A 98 -45.73 -0.87 17.03
N VAL A 99 -46.02 -1.07 15.75
CA VAL A 99 -45.05 -1.65 14.80
C VAL A 99 -43.96 -0.62 14.52
N LEU A 100 -42.72 -0.94 14.90
CA LEU A 100 -41.56 -0.10 14.62
C LEU A 100 -40.94 -0.47 13.27
N SER A 101 -40.81 -1.77 12.98
CA SER A 101 -40.42 -2.30 11.66
C SER A 101 -41.29 -3.51 11.29
N GLU A 102 -41.68 -3.60 10.02
CA GLU A 102 -42.40 -4.76 9.47
C GLU A 102 -41.41 -5.82 8.99
N SER A 103 -41.83 -7.09 9.01
CA SER A 103 -41.02 -8.15 8.39
C SER A 103 -40.96 -7.90 6.89
N ARG A 104 -39.73 -7.84 6.36
CA ARG A 104 -39.47 -7.69 4.93
C ARG A 104 -39.02 -9.05 4.40
N GLU A 105 -39.62 -9.53 3.31
CA GLU A 105 -38.98 -10.60 2.56
C GLU A 105 -37.63 -10.08 2.04
N PRO A 106 -36.51 -10.75 2.38
CA PRO A 106 -35.21 -10.27 1.96
C PRO A 106 -35.04 -10.46 0.45
N GLY A 107 -35.06 -9.36 -0.30
CA GLY A 107 -34.15 -9.27 -1.43
C GLY A 107 -32.74 -9.25 -0.85
N ALA A 108 -31.92 -10.27 -1.16
CA ALA A 108 -30.56 -10.41 -0.61
C ALA A 108 -29.69 -9.12 -0.72
N GLY A 109 -29.99 -8.25 -1.69
CA GLY A 109 -29.31 -6.96 -1.87
C GLY A 109 -29.56 -5.92 -0.76
N GLY A 110 -30.72 -5.90 -0.10
CA GLY A 110 -31.08 -4.84 0.84
C GLY A 110 -30.23 -4.80 2.11
N ARG A 111 -29.87 -5.97 2.65
CA ARG A 111 -28.98 -6.07 3.83
C ARG A 111 -27.57 -5.57 3.51
N HIS A 112 -27.06 -5.94 2.34
CA HIS A 112 -25.71 -5.56 1.91
C HIS A 112 -25.60 -4.05 1.69
N GLN A 113 -26.64 -3.43 1.13
CA GLN A 113 -26.71 -1.98 0.98
C GLN A 113 -26.66 -1.25 2.32
N LEU A 114 -27.46 -1.68 3.31
CA LEU A 114 -27.47 -1.06 4.63
C LEU A 114 -26.10 -1.15 5.34
N LEU A 115 -25.42 -2.30 5.24
CA LEU A 115 -24.08 -2.48 5.77
C LEU A 115 -23.07 -1.55 5.08
N TRP A 116 -23.19 -1.39 3.76
CA TRP A 116 -22.36 -0.49 2.98
C TRP A 116 -22.53 0.97 3.39
N GLU A 117 -23.79 1.42 3.56
CA GLU A 117 -24.15 2.76 4.02
C GLU A 117 -23.63 3.03 5.45
N PHE A 118 -23.76 2.07 6.35
CA PHE A 118 -23.20 2.18 7.71
C PHE A 118 -21.68 2.33 7.71
N ALA A 119 -21.01 1.65 6.79
CA ALA A 119 -19.56 1.78 6.57
C ALA A 119 -19.17 3.11 5.89
N GLY A 120 -20.10 4.05 5.73
CA GLY A 120 -19.88 5.36 5.10
C GLY A 120 -19.90 5.33 3.56
N GLY A 121 -20.36 4.24 2.97
CA GLY A 121 -20.45 4.09 1.52
C GLY A 121 -21.77 4.62 0.97
N MET A 122 -21.69 5.51 -0.01
CA MET A 122 -22.86 5.93 -0.80
C MET A 122 -22.70 5.39 -2.22
N VAL A 123 -23.80 4.96 -2.83
CA VAL A 123 -23.88 4.55 -4.25
C VAL A 123 -25.24 4.97 -4.82
N PRO A 124 -25.38 5.14 -6.14
CA PRO A 124 -26.67 5.41 -6.77
C PRO A 124 -27.71 4.31 -6.50
N ASP A 125 -28.97 4.72 -6.29
CA ASP A 125 -30.09 3.81 -5.95
C ASP A 125 -30.34 2.71 -6.99
N HIS A 126 -29.93 2.92 -8.25
CA HIS A 126 -30.11 1.95 -9.33
C HIS A 126 -29.02 0.87 -9.37
N TRP A 127 -28.01 0.94 -8.49
CA TRP A 127 -26.98 -0.09 -8.38
C TRP A 127 -27.47 -1.28 -7.58
N GLU A 128 -27.13 -2.48 -8.03
CA GLU A 128 -27.53 -3.71 -7.35
C GLU A 128 -26.45 -4.16 -6.36
N PHE A 129 -26.84 -4.64 -5.18
CA PHE A 129 -25.90 -5.30 -4.28
C PHE A 129 -25.90 -6.82 -4.44
N ARG A 130 -24.72 -7.40 -4.61
CA ARG A 130 -24.52 -8.85 -4.78
C ARG A 130 -23.46 -9.36 -3.82
N SER A 131 -23.70 -10.50 -3.19
CA SER A 131 -22.67 -11.17 -2.40
C SER A 131 -21.58 -11.73 -3.31
N ILE A 132 -20.34 -11.80 -2.83
CA ILE A 132 -19.24 -12.44 -3.59
C ILE A 132 -19.62 -13.88 -3.94
N GLU A 133 -20.27 -14.62 -3.04
CA GLU A 133 -20.72 -15.99 -3.31
C GLU A 133 -21.63 -16.09 -4.54
N SER A 134 -22.53 -15.11 -4.75
CA SER A 134 -23.42 -15.10 -5.91
C SER A 134 -22.69 -14.90 -7.25
N LEU A 135 -21.51 -14.28 -7.21
CA LEU A 135 -20.66 -13.96 -8.36
C LEU A 135 -19.68 -15.09 -8.71
N LEU A 136 -19.46 -16.05 -7.79
CA LEU A 136 -18.58 -17.20 -8.02
C LEU A 136 -19.12 -18.11 -9.13
N ASP A 137 -18.24 -18.64 -9.96
CA ASP A 137 -18.60 -19.61 -11.01
C ASP A 137 -19.38 -20.83 -10.44
N THR A 138 -18.88 -21.35 -9.31
CA THR A 138 -19.57 -22.34 -8.48
C THR A 138 -19.37 -21.99 -6.99
N PRO A 139 -20.18 -22.50 -6.05
CA PRO A 139 -19.95 -22.27 -4.61
C PRO A 139 -18.57 -22.76 -4.10
N LYS A 140 -17.91 -23.64 -4.88
CA LYS A 140 -16.55 -24.16 -4.63
C LYS A 140 -15.48 -23.38 -5.39
N SER A 141 -15.83 -22.36 -6.16
CA SER A 141 -14.88 -21.56 -6.95
C SER A 141 -14.09 -20.52 -6.14
N ILE A 142 -14.10 -20.65 -4.81
CA ILE A 142 -13.17 -19.98 -3.89
C ILE A 142 -12.38 -21.02 -3.09
N SER A 143 -11.08 -20.81 -2.89
CA SER A 143 -10.22 -21.75 -2.15
C SER A 143 -8.99 -21.06 -1.55
N VAL A 144 -8.60 -21.49 -0.35
CA VAL A 144 -7.30 -21.13 0.24
C VAL A 144 -6.19 -21.84 -0.52
N GLY A 145 -5.07 -21.14 -0.74
CA GLY A 145 -3.86 -21.67 -1.37
C GLY A 145 -3.20 -22.87 -0.67
N VAL A 146 -2.03 -23.24 -1.18
CA VAL A 146 -1.16 -24.30 -0.68
C VAL A 146 -0.86 -24.09 0.81
N MET A 147 -1.30 -25.04 1.64
CA MET A 147 -1.12 -25.01 3.09
C MET A 147 0.26 -25.45 3.54
N TYR A 148 0.83 -26.45 2.85
CA TYR A 148 2.12 -27.04 3.18
C TYR A 148 3.03 -27.02 1.94
N PRO A 149 3.70 -25.88 1.66
CA PRO A 149 4.48 -25.72 0.43
C PRO A 149 5.78 -26.52 0.41
N GLY A 150 6.31 -26.95 1.57
CA GLY A 150 7.59 -27.65 1.66
C GLY A 150 8.79 -26.72 1.48
N ALA A 151 9.92 -27.28 1.03
CA ALA A 151 11.13 -26.52 0.71
C ALA A 151 11.06 -25.94 -0.72
N ASN A 152 11.86 -24.89 -0.98
CA ASN A 152 11.98 -24.31 -2.32
C ASN A 152 12.61 -25.31 -3.30
N VAL A 153 12.13 -25.35 -4.55
CA VAL A 153 12.63 -26.25 -5.61
C VAL A 153 12.94 -25.41 -6.86
N ASP A 154 14.21 -25.34 -7.28
CA ASP A 154 14.66 -24.41 -8.34
C ASP A 154 13.90 -24.57 -9.68
N ASP A 155 13.54 -25.80 -10.05
CA ASP A 155 12.75 -26.13 -11.26
C ASP A 155 11.29 -26.51 -10.94
N GLY A 156 10.76 -26.01 -9.83
CA GLY A 156 9.39 -26.29 -9.38
C GLY A 156 8.32 -25.41 -10.02
N VAL A 157 7.08 -25.58 -9.54
CA VAL A 157 5.94 -24.72 -9.89
C VAL A 157 5.99 -23.44 -9.06
N PRO A 158 5.99 -22.24 -9.67
CA PRO A 158 6.04 -20.98 -8.93
C PRO A 158 4.88 -20.83 -7.94
N LEU A 159 5.19 -20.38 -6.74
CA LEU A 159 4.22 -20.20 -5.66
C LEU A 159 4.17 -18.72 -5.24
N ILE A 160 3.05 -18.09 -5.51
CA ILE A 160 2.81 -16.71 -5.09
C ILE A 160 2.54 -16.66 -3.58
N ARG A 161 3.33 -15.88 -2.83
CA ARG A 161 3.14 -15.62 -1.40
C ARG A 161 2.63 -14.20 -1.19
N VAL A 162 2.06 -13.94 -0.02
CA VAL A 162 1.59 -12.59 0.34
C VAL A 162 2.71 -11.54 0.32
N SER A 163 3.95 -11.94 0.62
CA SER A 163 5.13 -11.07 0.55
C SER A 163 5.46 -10.61 -0.88
N ASP A 164 4.99 -11.35 -1.88
CA ASP A 164 5.26 -11.08 -3.29
C ASP A 164 4.22 -10.09 -3.86
N VAL A 165 3.12 -9.88 -3.14
CA VAL A 165 2.04 -8.94 -3.49
C VAL A 165 2.38 -7.53 -3.00
N LYS A 166 2.36 -6.55 -3.91
CA LYS A 166 2.56 -5.14 -3.59
C LYS A 166 1.57 -4.27 -4.35
N ASP A 167 0.78 -3.47 -3.63
CA ASP A 167 -0.25 -2.57 -4.18
C ASP A 167 -1.25 -3.27 -5.13
N GLY A 168 -1.61 -4.53 -4.83
CA GLY A 168 -2.53 -5.34 -5.61
C GLY A 168 -1.98 -5.89 -6.93
N ARG A 169 -0.65 -5.99 -7.06
CA ARG A 169 0.04 -6.59 -8.21
C ARG A 169 1.24 -7.45 -7.75
N LEU A 170 1.75 -8.29 -8.65
CA LEU A 170 3.05 -8.95 -8.50
C LEU A 170 4.12 -8.17 -9.25
N LEU A 171 5.31 -8.05 -8.66
CA LEU A 171 6.45 -7.35 -9.27
C LEU A 171 7.26 -8.24 -10.23
N GLY A 172 6.92 -9.53 -10.34
CA GLY A 172 7.58 -10.47 -11.22
C GLY A 172 7.24 -11.92 -10.85
N LYS A 173 7.95 -12.87 -11.47
CA LYS A 173 7.87 -14.28 -11.14
C LYS A 173 8.34 -14.50 -9.69
N PRO A 174 7.59 -15.24 -8.85
CA PRO A 174 8.02 -15.60 -7.51
C PRO A 174 9.35 -16.36 -7.53
N ASP A 175 10.21 -16.07 -6.55
CA ASP A 175 11.48 -16.78 -6.32
C ASP A 175 11.30 -18.14 -5.63
N PHE A 176 10.11 -18.36 -5.05
CA PHE A 176 9.75 -19.60 -4.38
C PHE A 176 8.90 -20.49 -5.27
N CYS A 177 9.29 -21.76 -5.38
CA CYS A 177 8.62 -22.77 -6.18
C CYS A 177 8.38 -24.03 -5.33
N VAL A 178 7.26 -24.71 -5.58
CA VAL A 178 6.89 -25.98 -4.94
C VAL A 178 7.16 -27.15 -5.87
N SER A 179 7.34 -28.35 -5.32
CA SER A 179 7.47 -29.56 -6.15
C SER A 179 6.17 -29.86 -6.90
N THR A 180 6.27 -30.58 -8.02
CA THR A 180 5.11 -31.06 -8.80
C THR A 180 4.15 -31.89 -7.95
N ASP A 181 4.65 -32.70 -7.02
CA ASP A 181 3.82 -33.48 -6.10
C ASP A 181 2.98 -32.62 -5.16
N VAL A 182 3.53 -31.49 -4.69
CA VAL A 182 2.78 -30.53 -3.88
C VAL A 182 1.75 -29.82 -4.75
N ASP A 183 2.15 -29.32 -5.91
CA ASP A 183 1.24 -28.63 -6.84
C ASP A 183 0.05 -29.52 -7.25
N GLU A 184 0.26 -30.80 -7.58
CA GLU A 184 -0.82 -31.74 -7.93
C GLU A 184 -1.82 -31.96 -6.79
N LYS A 185 -1.36 -31.99 -5.53
CA LYS A 185 -2.25 -32.05 -4.35
C LYS A 185 -3.13 -30.81 -4.23
N TYR A 186 -2.65 -29.66 -4.69
CA TYR A 186 -3.33 -28.37 -4.66
C TYR A 186 -3.74 -27.88 -6.06
N LYS A 187 -4.03 -28.80 -6.99
CA LYS A 187 -4.40 -28.45 -8.38
C LYS A 187 -5.60 -27.49 -8.50
N ARG A 188 -6.46 -27.43 -7.48
CA ARG A 188 -7.64 -26.54 -7.45
C ARG A 188 -7.26 -25.06 -7.34
N THR A 189 -6.09 -24.74 -6.81
CA THR A 189 -5.58 -23.35 -6.68
C THR A 189 -4.56 -22.99 -7.74
N ARG A 190 -4.25 -23.91 -8.66
CA ARG A 190 -3.43 -23.62 -9.85
C ARG A 190 -4.15 -22.59 -10.72
N LEU A 191 -3.44 -21.55 -11.12
CA LEU A 191 -3.98 -20.42 -11.87
C LEU A 191 -4.06 -20.71 -13.37
N ASN A 192 -5.03 -20.09 -14.03
CA ASN A 192 -5.16 -20.07 -15.49
C ASN A 192 -5.17 -18.65 -16.08
N GLY A 193 -5.06 -17.62 -15.23
CA GLY A 193 -5.04 -16.22 -15.64
C GLY A 193 -6.42 -15.52 -15.62
N THR A 194 -7.48 -16.23 -15.23
CA THR A 194 -8.84 -15.67 -15.12
C THR A 194 -9.26 -15.45 -13.67
N GLU A 195 -8.38 -15.67 -12.70
CA GLU A 195 -8.70 -15.60 -11.28
C GLU A 195 -8.47 -14.20 -10.67
N LEU A 196 -9.16 -13.94 -9.56
CA LEU A 196 -8.86 -12.85 -8.62
C LEU A 196 -8.26 -13.48 -7.36
N LEU A 197 -7.10 -13.01 -6.93
CA LEU A 197 -6.50 -13.41 -5.67
C LEU A 197 -6.88 -12.39 -4.59
N ILE A 198 -7.29 -12.85 -3.42
CA ILE A 198 -7.60 -11.99 -2.26
C ILE A 198 -6.66 -12.35 -1.11
N THR A 199 -6.00 -11.37 -0.52
CA THR A 199 -5.17 -11.58 0.67
C THR A 199 -6.03 -11.90 1.90
N LEU A 200 -5.62 -12.93 2.63
CA LEU A 200 -6.30 -13.40 3.84
C LEU A 200 -5.58 -12.97 5.12
N VAL A 201 -4.27 -12.73 5.02
CA VAL A 201 -3.36 -12.38 6.13
C VAL A 201 -2.45 -11.24 5.70
N GLY A 202 -1.95 -10.43 6.64
CA GLY A 202 -1.09 -9.28 6.37
C GLY A 202 -1.92 -8.02 6.17
N ASN A 203 -2.36 -7.78 4.94
CA ASN A 203 -3.33 -6.74 4.59
C ASN A 203 -4.60 -7.40 4.02
N PRO A 204 -5.49 -7.96 4.85
CA PRO A 204 -6.66 -8.68 4.35
C PRO A 204 -7.55 -7.81 3.44
N GLY A 205 -8.00 -8.36 2.32
CA GLY A 205 -8.84 -7.64 1.34
C GLY A 205 -8.09 -7.02 0.15
N ASP A 206 -6.76 -6.90 0.21
CA ASP A 206 -5.95 -6.59 -0.97
C ASP A 206 -6.17 -7.65 -2.06
N CYS A 207 -6.21 -7.18 -3.31
CA CYS A 207 -6.58 -8.01 -4.46
C CYS A 207 -5.53 -7.99 -5.56
N VAL A 208 -5.23 -9.15 -6.15
CA VAL A 208 -4.38 -9.30 -7.35
C VAL A 208 -5.18 -9.93 -8.48
N ILE A 209 -5.16 -9.30 -9.64
CA ILE A 209 -5.76 -9.87 -10.86
C ILE A 209 -4.73 -10.82 -11.49
N ALA A 210 -5.04 -12.11 -11.55
CA ALA A 210 -4.17 -13.07 -12.22
C ALA A 210 -4.09 -12.77 -13.72
N THR A 211 -2.89 -12.89 -14.30
CA THR A 211 -2.63 -12.68 -15.73
C THR A 211 -2.29 -14.00 -16.42
N GLU A 212 -2.27 -14.02 -17.76
CA GLU A 212 -1.89 -15.21 -18.54
C GLU A 212 -0.46 -15.67 -18.24
N GLU A 213 0.45 -14.76 -17.92
CA GLU A 213 1.83 -15.09 -17.51
C GLU A 213 1.89 -15.94 -16.23
N MET A 214 0.85 -15.85 -15.39
CA MET A 214 0.74 -16.61 -14.15
C MET A 214 0.08 -17.98 -14.35
N ALA A 215 -0.33 -18.32 -15.58
CA ALA A 215 -0.95 -19.61 -15.87
C ALA A 215 0.00 -20.76 -15.49
N GLY A 216 -0.54 -21.74 -14.76
CA GLY A 216 0.22 -22.86 -14.23
C GLY A 216 0.89 -22.60 -12.88
N TRP A 217 0.93 -21.36 -12.38
CA TRP A 217 1.46 -21.07 -11.04
C TRP A 217 0.45 -21.45 -9.96
N ASN A 218 0.90 -21.55 -8.72
CA ASN A 218 0.05 -21.81 -7.56
C ASN A 218 0.18 -20.67 -6.53
N VAL A 219 -0.66 -20.67 -5.49
CA VAL A 219 -0.67 -19.60 -4.47
C VAL A 219 -0.56 -20.18 -3.07
N ALA A 220 0.09 -19.46 -2.15
CA ALA A 220 0.25 -19.87 -0.77
C ALA A 220 -1.02 -19.61 0.07
N ARG A 221 -1.15 -20.28 1.23
CA ARG A 221 -2.30 -20.20 2.16
C ARG A 221 -2.75 -18.80 2.59
N ALA A 222 -1.89 -17.79 2.47
CA ALA A 222 -2.23 -16.41 2.83
C ALA A 222 -3.08 -15.72 1.74
N LEU A 223 -3.38 -16.41 0.64
CA LEU A 223 -4.17 -15.92 -0.48
C LEU A 223 -5.34 -16.88 -0.75
N ALA A 224 -6.51 -16.32 -1.05
CA ALA A 224 -7.63 -17.04 -1.63
C ALA A 224 -7.62 -16.89 -3.15
N VAL A 225 -7.84 -17.98 -3.88
CA VAL A 225 -8.12 -17.99 -5.31
C VAL A 225 -9.62 -17.90 -5.51
N VAL A 226 -10.08 -16.88 -6.24
CA VAL A 226 -11.50 -16.62 -6.54
C VAL A 226 -11.72 -16.72 -8.04
N ARG A 227 -12.65 -17.59 -8.47
CA ARG A 227 -13.10 -17.70 -9.86
C ARG A 227 -14.54 -17.22 -9.98
N LEU A 228 -14.73 -16.20 -10.80
CA LEU A 228 -16.02 -15.55 -11.04
C LEU A 228 -16.69 -16.16 -12.27
N LYS A 229 -18.03 -16.13 -12.30
CA LYS A 229 -18.83 -16.45 -13.50
C LYS A 229 -18.43 -15.55 -14.67
N ASP A 230 -18.20 -14.28 -14.38
CA ASP A 230 -17.73 -13.28 -15.33
C ASP A 230 -16.35 -12.75 -14.89
N PRO A 231 -15.26 -13.17 -15.56
CA PRO A 231 -13.92 -12.68 -15.29
C PRO A 231 -13.72 -11.17 -15.49
N LYS A 232 -14.63 -10.46 -16.19
CA LYS A 232 -14.58 -9.00 -16.34
C LYS A 232 -14.83 -8.28 -15.03
N LEU A 233 -15.55 -8.90 -14.09
CA LEU A 233 -15.84 -8.33 -12.78
C LEU A 233 -14.62 -8.23 -11.85
N ARG A 234 -13.49 -8.89 -12.17
CA ARG A 234 -12.30 -8.91 -11.31
C ARG A 234 -11.76 -7.51 -11.03
N ALA A 235 -11.65 -6.68 -12.06
CA ALA A 235 -11.17 -5.30 -11.93
C ALA A 235 -12.11 -4.49 -11.04
N TRP A 236 -13.42 -4.58 -11.31
CA TRP A 236 -14.45 -3.92 -10.51
C TRP A 236 -14.40 -4.36 -9.03
N MET A 237 -14.41 -5.66 -8.78
CA MET A 237 -14.32 -6.22 -7.43
C MET A 237 -13.09 -5.74 -6.69
N ARG A 238 -11.92 -5.67 -7.35
CA ARG A 238 -10.70 -5.11 -6.76
C ARG A 238 -10.90 -3.65 -6.34
N TYR A 239 -11.49 -2.80 -7.20
CA TYR A 239 -11.73 -1.40 -6.85
C TYR A 239 -12.69 -1.24 -5.67
N VAL A 240 -13.78 -1.99 -5.67
CA VAL A 240 -14.75 -1.96 -4.57
C VAL A 240 -14.14 -2.47 -3.28
N LEU A 241 -13.39 -3.58 -3.30
CA LEU A 241 -12.77 -4.15 -2.10
C LEU A 241 -11.70 -3.24 -1.48
N LEU A 242 -11.04 -2.41 -2.28
CA LEU A 242 -10.07 -1.40 -1.81
C LEU A 242 -10.73 -0.10 -1.31
N SER A 243 -12.03 0.08 -1.50
CA SER A 243 -12.73 1.28 -1.02
C SER A 243 -12.85 1.27 0.51
N ALA A 244 -12.90 2.46 1.12
CA ALA A 244 -13.04 2.61 2.56
C ALA A 244 -14.26 1.86 3.16
N PRO A 245 -15.46 1.87 2.56
CA PRO A 245 -16.59 1.10 3.08
C PRO A 245 -16.34 -0.40 3.08
N ALA A 246 -15.75 -0.95 2.02
CA ALA A 246 -15.43 -2.38 1.96
C ALA A 246 -14.35 -2.77 2.98
N GLN A 247 -13.31 -1.93 3.13
CA GLN A 247 -12.26 -2.15 4.14
C GLN A 247 -12.83 -2.12 5.55
N HIS A 248 -13.75 -1.20 5.86
CA HIS A 248 -14.45 -1.18 7.15
C HIS A 248 -15.26 -2.45 7.40
N LEU A 249 -15.97 -2.96 6.39
CA LEU A 249 -16.72 -4.22 6.47
C LEU A 249 -15.82 -5.46 6.58
N ILE A 250 -14.60 -5.40 6.05
CA ILE A 250 -13.60 -6.46 6.19
C ILE A 250 -13.02 -6.42 7.60
N ASP A 251 -12.60 -5.24 8.07
CA ASP A 251 -12.00 -5.03 9.38
C ASP A 251 -12.92 -5.46 10.52
N SER A 252 -14.23 -5.22 10.42
CA SER A 252 -15.22 -5.64 11.41
C SER A 252 -15.41 -7.16 11.50
N ARG A 253 -14.92 -7.93 10.51
CA ARG A 253 -14.99 -9.39 10.46
C ARG A 253 -13.67 -10.08 10.79
N LEU A 254 -12.60 -9.33 11.05
CA LEU A 254 -11.31 -9.92 11.36
C LEU A 254 -11.31 -10.56 12.76
N ASN A 255 -10.91 -11.83 12.84
CA ASN A 255 -10.74 -12.52 14.13
C ASN A 255 -9.52 -11.97 14.90
N THR A 256 -9.68 -11.57 16.17
CA THR A 256 -8.67 -10.80 16.94
C THR A 256 -8.03 -11.56 18.12
N THR A 257 -7.48 -12.77 17.91
CA THR A 257 -6.71 -13.44 18.98
C THR A 257 -5.18 -13.32 18.85
N VAL A 258 -4.58 -13.32 17.65
CA VAL A 258 -3.13 -13.03 17.47
C VAL A 258 -2.79 -12.47 16.06
N GLN A 259 -3.51 -12.88 15.01
CA GLN A 259 -3.31 -12.41 13.63
C GLN A 259 -4.63 -12.01 12.97
N ARG A 260 -4.68 -10.79 12.42
CA ARG A 260 -5.77 -10.31 11.55
C ARG A 260 -5.91 -11.25 10.35
N THR A 261 -6.95 -12.08 10.38
CA THR A 261 -7.19 -13.10 9.36
C THR A 261 -8.63 -13.02 8.89
N LEU A 262 -8.80 -12.97 7.56
CA LEU A 262 -10.10 -13.03 6.91
C LEU A 262 -10.38 -14.46 6.46
N ASN A 263 -11.53 -15.02 6.85
CA ASN A 263 -11.87 -16.39 6.48
C ASN A 263 -12.72 -16.43 5.18
N LEU A 264 -12.82 -17.61 4.54
CA LEU A 264 -13.54 -17.73 3.26
C LEU A 264 -15.05 -17.49 3.38
N LYS A 265 -15.66 -17.77 4.54
CA LYS A 265 -17.07 -17.53 4.79
C LYS A 265 -17.34 -16.02 4.79
N ASP A 266 -16.53 -15.25 5.51
CA ASP A 266 -16.65 -13.79 5.57
C ASP A 266 -16.48 -13.17 4.17
N ILE A 267 -15.55 -13.68 3.37
CA ILE A 267 -15.34 -13.23 1.99
C ILE A 267 -16.60 -13.48 1.15
N LYS A 268 -17.16 -14.69 1.23
CA LYS A 268 -18.35 -15.07 0.47
C LYS A 268 -19.56 -14.18 0.79
N GLU A 269 -19.69 -13.77 2.04
CA GLU A 269 -20.81 -12.96 2.55
C GLU A 269 -20.62 -11.45 2.33
N LEU A 270 -19.45 -10.98 1.88
CA LEU A 270 -19.25 -9.58 1.50
C LEU A 270 -20.22 -9.20 0.37
N GLY A 271 -21.02 -8.17 0.62
CA GLY A 271 -21.89 -7.56 -0.37
C GLY A 271 -21.17 -6.45 -1.11
N LEU A 272 -21.18 -6.50 -2.44
CA LEU A 272 -20.54 -5.52 -3.29
C LEU A 272 -21.59 -4.80 -4.13
N PRO A 273 -21.49 -3.47 -4.28
CA PRO A 273 -22.26 -2.73 -5.28
C PRO A 273 -21.83 -3.13 -6.69
N ILE A 274 -22.80 -3.42 -7.55
CA ILE A 274 -22.64 -3.80 -8.95
C ILE A 274 -23.44 -2.80 -9.81
N PRO A 275 -22.77 -1.83 -10.46
CA PRO A 275 -23.41 -0.94 -11.42
C PRO A 275 -23.86 -1.67 -12.70
N PRO A 276 -24.74 -1.02 -13.49
CA PRO A 276 -24.93 -1.35 -14.89
C PRO A 276 -23.60 -1.43 -15.66
N GLU A 277 -23.52 -2.32 -16.66
CA GLU A 277 -22.28 -2.62 -17.40
C GLU A 277 -21.62 -1.37 -18.02
N ASN A 278 -22.41 -0.45 -18.58
CA ASN A 278 -21.90 0.80 -19.16
C ASN A 278 -21.22 1.72 -18.13
N GLU A 279 -21.80 1.86 -16.94
CA GLU A 279 -21.21 2.65 -15.84
C GLU A 279 -19.98 1.96 -15.28
N ARG A 280 -20.06 0.64 -15.07
CA ARG A 280 -18.96 -0.18 -14.59
C ARG A 280 -17.73 -0.06 -15.49
N ASP A 281 -17.91 -0.20 -16.79
CA ASP A 281 -16.83 -0.19 -17.77
C ASP A 281 -16.20 1.21 -17.87
N ALA A 282 -17.02 2.26 -17.82
CA ALA A 282 -16.55 3.64 -17.83
C ALA A 282 -15.73 4.02 -16.58
N ILE A 283 -16.21 3.64 -15.38
CA ILE A 283 -15.48 3.86 -14.12
C ILE A 283 -14.19 3.03 -14.13
N SER A 284 -14.27 1.75 -14.51
CA SER A 284 -13.10 0.85 -14.54
C SER A 284 -12.03 1.36 -15.50
N LYS A 285 -12.41 1.83 -16.69
CA LYS A 285 -11.48 2.42 -17.67
C LYS A 285 -10.78 3.67 -17.12
N SER A 286 -11.55 4.53 -16.44
CA SER A 286 -11.03 5.77 -15.84
C SER A 286 -9.94 5.46 -14.79
N VAL A 287 -10.25 4.55 -13.87
CA VAL A 287 -9.32 4.14 -12.80
C VAL A 287 -8.13 3.38 -13.38
N ALA A 288 -8.35 2.46 -14.32
CA ALA A 288 -7.29 1.69 -14.97
C ALA A 288 -6.25 2.59 -15.65
N THR A 289 -6.68 3.65 -16.34
CA THR A 289 -5.77 4.61 -17.00
C THR A 289 -4.78 5.23 -16.01
N ILE A 290 -5.25 5.59 -14.80
CA ILE A 290 -4.41 6.14 -13.74
C ILE A 290 -3.44 5.06 -13.21
N GLU A 291 -3.93 3.85 -12.99
CA GLU A 291 -3.10 2.73 -12.50
C GLU A 291 -2.02 2.29 -13.50
N ASP A 292 -2.31 2.35 -14.79
CA ASP A 292 -1.37 2.04 -15.86
C ASP A 292 -0.28 3.10 -15.94
N LYS A 293 -0.63 4.38 -15.83
CA LYS A 293 0.33 5.48 -15.77
C LYS A 293 1.24 5.39 -14.54
N ILE A 294 0.69 5.07 -13.36
CA ILE A 294 1.48 4.83 -12.14
C ILE A 294 2.49 3.71 -12.36
N GLN A 295 2.08 2.63 -13.01
CA GLN A 295 2.93 1.48 -13.29
C GLN A 295 4.06 1.79 -14.25
N LEU A 296 3.75 2.46 -15.36
CA LEU A 296 4.72 2.86 -16.36
C LEU A 296 5.78 3.77 -15.74
N ASN A 297 5.35 4.70 -14.89
CA ASN A 297 6.25 5.57 -14.12
C ASN A 297 7.11 4.78 -13.11
N ARG A 298 6.59 3.73 -12.46
CA ARG A 298 7.39 2.85 -11.57
C ARG A 298 8.47 2.11 -12.35
N GLN A 299 8.12 1.48 -13.48
CA GLN A 299 9.05 0.77 -14.36
C GLN A 299 10.12 1.71 -14.93
N MET A 300 9.72 2.92 -15.32
CA MET A 300 10.64 3.96 -15.78
C MET A 300 11.63 4.32 -14.66
N ASN A 301 11.16 4.51 -13.42
CA ASN A 301 12.04 4.80 -12.29
C ASN A 301 13.01 3.65 -11.97
N GLU A 302 12.56 2.40 -12.02
CA GLU A 302 13.44 1.24 -11.84
C GLU A 302 14.55 1.19 -12.90
N THR A 303 14.18 1.44 -14.16
CA THR A 303 15.12 1.48 -15.29
C THR A 303 16.11 2.63 -15.15
N LEU A 304 15.63 3.83 -14.81
CA LEU A 304 16.46 5.02 -14.61
C LEU A 304 17.45 4.84 -13.46
N GLU A 305 17.03 4.24 -12.35
CA GLU A 305 17.90 3.95 -11.21
C GLU A 305 18.98 2.92 -11.59
N ALA A 306 18.61 1.84 -12.30
CA ALA A 306 19.55 0.85 -12.78
C ALA A 306 20.59 1.45 -13.75
N MET A 307 20.14 2.31 -14.68
CA MET A 307 21.01 3.05 -15.60
C MET A 307 21.99 3.96 -14.86
N ALA A 308 21.50 4.74 -13.90
CA ALA A 308 22.34 5.66 -13.15
C ALA A 308 23.34 4.95 -12.24
N GLN A 309 22.94 3.85 -11.58
CA GLN A 309 23.85 3.02 -10.80
C GLN A 309 24.92 2.38 -11.68
N ALA A 310 24.56 1.87 -12.86
CA ALA A 310 25.51 1.29 -13.81
C ALA A 310 26.49 2.33 -14.35
N LEU A 311 26.01 3.52 -14.74
CA LEU A 311 26.86 4.63 -15.19
C LEU A 311 27.80 5.10 -14.09
N PHE A 312 27.29 5.33 -12.88
CA PHE A 312 28.11 5.75 -11.75
C PHE A 312 29.20 4.72 -11.42
N LYS A 313 28.82 3.43 -11.37
CA LYS A 313 29.78 2.35 -11.13
C LYS A 313 30.85 2.30 -12.23
N SER A 314 30.42 2.37 -13.49
CA SER A 314 31.32 2.37 -14.65
C SER A 314 32.34 3.52 -14.59
N TRP A 315 31.90 4.74 -14.25
CA TRP A 315 32.74 5.94 -14.30
C TRP A 315 33.61 6.13 -13.06
N PHE A 316 33.08 5.88 -11.87
CA PHE A 316 33.70 6.31 -10.60
C PHE A 316 34.15 5.17 -9.69
N VAL A 317 33.82 3.92 -10.03
CA VAL A 317 34.20 2.73 -9.23
C VAL A 317 35.04 1.75 -10.07
N ASP A 318 34.63 1.48 -11.30
CA ASP A 318 35.29 0.56 -12.21
C ASP A 318 36.28 1.24 -13.15
N PHE A 319 36.14 2.56 -13.34
CA PHE A 319 36.95 3.39 -14.24
C PHE A 319 36.95 2.89 -15.69
N ASP A 320 35.83 2.34 -16.17
CA ASP A 320 35.72 1.76 -17.51
C ASP A 320 36.18 2.72 -18.63
N PRO A 321 35.82 4.03 -18.63
CA PRO A 321 36.28 4.93 -19.69
C PRO A 321 37.80 5.13 -19.71
N VAL A 322 38.44 5.09 -18.52
CA VAL A 322 39.90 5.25 -18.36
C VAL A 322 40.60 3.98 -18.82
N ILE A 323 40.03 2.81 -18.51
CA ILE A 323 40.50 1.52 -19.02
C ILE A 323 40.43 1.49 -20.55
N ASP A 324 39.30 1.89 -21.13
CA ASP A 324 39.14 1.92 -22.59
C ASP A 324 40.16 2.86 -23.25
N ASN A 325 40.40 4.04 -22.66
CA ASN A 325 41.39 5.00 -23.13
C ASN A 325 42.83 4.47 -22.99
N ALA A 326 43.16 3.80 -21.89
CA ALA A 326 44.47 3.19 -21.66
C ALA A 326 44.75 2.06 -22.66
N LEU A 327 43.77 1.19 -22.89
CA LEU A 327 43.87 0.12 -23.89
C LEU A 327 44.07 0.68 -25.30
N ALA A 328 43.31 1.71 -25.68
CA ALA A 328 43.44 2.35 -26.99
C ALA A 328 44.80 3.06 -27.18
N ALA A 329 45.37 3.59 -26.10
CA ALA A 329 46.69 4.23 -26.10
C ALA A 329 47.86 3.23 -25.98
N GLY A 330 47.59 1.96 -25.65
CA GLY A 330 48.62 0.96 -25.37
C GLY A 330 49.32 1.16 -24.02
N ASN A 331 48.69 1.86 -23.07
CA ASN A 331 49.24 2.11 -21.75
C ASN A 331 49.07 0.91 -20.81
N GLU A 332 49.97 0.79 -19.82
CA GLU A 332 49.89 -0.26 -18.81
C GLU A 332 48.67 -0.10 -17.89
N ILE A 333 48.02 -1.23 -17.59
CA ILE A 333 46.89 -1.30 -16.67
C ILE A 333 47.34 -2.03 -15.40
N PRO A 334 47.14 -1.44 -14.20
CA PRO A 334 47.51 -2.06 -12.94
C PRO A 334 46.92 -3.46 -12.78
N GLU A 335 47.67 -4.37 -12.15
CA GLU A 335 47.30 -5.79 -11.98
C GLU A 335 45.88 -5.96 -11.42
N VAL A 336 45.51 -5.16 -10.41
CA VAL A 336 44.18 -5.18 -9.76
C VAL A 336 43.02 -4.82 -10.70
N LEU A 337 43.29 -4.17 -11.84
CA LEU A 337 42.30 -3.78 -12.85
C LEU A 337 42.36 -4.64 -14.12
N GLN A 338 43.35 -5.53 -14.26
CA GLN A 338 43.50 -6.34 -15.48
C GLN A 338 42.29 -7.23 -15.77
N ALA A 339 41.67 -7.81 -14.74
CA ALA A 339 40.46 -8.60 -14.90
C ALA A 339 39.31 -7.77 -15.51
N LYS A 340 39.18 -6.50 -15.11
CA LYS A 340 38.19 -5.58 -15.71
C LYS A 340 38.56 -5.23 -17.13
N ALA A 341 39.83 -4.93 -17.40
CA ALA A 341 40.32 -4.65 -18.76
C ALA A 341 40.06 -5.81 -19.73
N ALA A 342 40.28 -7.06 -19.29
CA ALA A 342 39.96 -8.24 -20.09
C ALA A 342 38.47 -8.32 -20.42
N VAL A 343 37.58 -8.03 -19.46
CA VAL A 343 36.12 -7.93 -19.70
C VAL A 343 35.81 -6.83 -20.72
N ARG A 344 36.44 -5.66 -20.61
CA ARG A 344 36.26 -4.55 -21.58
C ARG A 344 36.66 -4.95 -22.99
N GLN A 345 37.84 -5.57 -23.16
CA GLN A 345 38.32 -6.06 -24.46
C GLN A 345 37.38 -7.11 -25.05
N ALA A 346 36.93 -8.06 -24.23
CA ALA A 346 35.99 -9.10 -24.67
C ALA A 346 34.65 -8.50 -25.13
N LEU A 347 34.13 -7.49 -24.43
CA LEU A 347 32.91 -6.77 -24.82
C LEU A 347 33.09 -6.00 -26.14
N ALA A 348 34.25 -5.38 -26.36
CA ALA A 348 34.56 -4.67 -27.59
C ALA A 348 34.70 -5.61 -28.81
N ALA A 349 35.04 -6.88 -28.58
CA ALA A 349 35.18 -7.90 -29.63
C ALA A 349 33.87 -8.64 -29.98
N GLN A 350 32.74 -8.32 -29.32
CA GLN A 350 31.46 -8.97 -29.60
C GLN A 350 30.88 -8.55 -30.96
N ALA A 351 30.02 -9.39 -31.54
CA ALA A 351 29.39 -9.15 -32.84
C ALA A 351 28.57 -7.84 -32.91
N ASN A 352 28.03 -7.39 -31.77
CA ASN A 352 27.41 -6.08 -31.60
C ASN A 352 28.16 -5.33 -30.50
N PRO A 353 29.27 -4.64 -30.83
CA PRO A 353 30.09 -3.98 -29.83
C PRO A 353 29.32 -2.80 -29.21
N ARG A 354 29.56 -2.56 -27.93
CA ARG A 354 29.00 -1.40 -27.22
C ARG A 354 29.47 -0.12 -27.91
N GLN A 355 28.55 0.82 -28.14
CA GLN A 355 28.95 2.14 -28.62
C GLN A 355 29.87 2.80 -27.59
N PRO A 356 31.04 3.31 -28.01
CA PRO A 356 31.92 4.03 -27.12
C PRO A 356 31.23 5.31 -26.65
N LEU A 357 31.72 5.87 -25.54
CA LEU A 357 31.28 7.19 -25.11
C LEU A 357 31.48 8.21 -26.24
N PRO A 358 30.60 9.21 -26.36
CA PRO A 358 30.80 10.32 -27.29
C PRO A 358 32.20 10.92 -27.13
N GLU A 359 32.85 11.24 -28.25
CA GLU A 359 34.26 11.66 -28.27
C GLU A 359 34.58 12.79 -27.26
N HIS A 360 33.73 13.81 -27.22
CA HIS A 360 33.87 14.96 -26.34
C HIS A 360 33.77 14.62 -24.84
N ILE A 361 33.10 13.52 -24.48
CA ILE A 361 33.05 12.99 -23.11
C ILE A 361 34.27 12.10 -22.87
N ARG A 362 34.59 11.21 -23.81
CA ARG A 362 35.70 10.27 -23.69
C ARG A 362 37.04 10.97 -23.44
N GLN A 363 37.28 12.10 -24.11
CA GLN A 363 38.51 12.91 -23.97
C GLN A 363 38.70 13.52 -22.58
N GLN A 364 37.65 13.59 -21.76
CA GLN A 364 37.74 14.11 -20.39
C GLN A 364 38.30 13.09 -19.40
N PHE A 365 38.36 11.81 -19.80
CA PHE A 365 38.94 10.74 -18.99
C PHE A 365 40.41 10.56 -19.36
N PRO A 366 41.33 10.44 -18.38
CA PRO A 366 42.72 10.13 -18.66
C PRO A 366 42.85 8.74 -19.31
N ASN A 367 44.03 8.44 -19.84
CA ASN A 367 44.38 7.14 -20.40
C ASN A 367 45.43 6.39 -19.55
N ALA A 368 45.65 6.82 -18.31
CA ALA A 368 46.63 6.26 -17.39
C ALA A 368 46.09 6.24 -15.95
N PHE A 369 46.78 5.48 -15.09
CA PHE A 369 46.45 5.33 -13.68
C PHE A 369 47.63 5.77 -12.81
N GLN A 370 47.31 6.27 -11.62
CA GLN A 370 48.28 6.61 -10.58
C GLN A 370 47.93 5.90 -9.27
N PHE A 371 48.94 5.60 -8.44
CA PHE A 371 48.71 5.05 -7.11
C PHE A 371 48.39 6.16 -6.11
N ASN A 372 47.31 5.98 -5.36
CA ASN A 372 46.90 6.85 -4.26
C ASN A 372 46.88 6.06 -2.96
N GLU A 373 47.51 6.59 -1.91
CA GLU A 373 47.69 5.87 -0.64
C GLU A 373 46.37 5.49 0.06
N ARG A 374 45.28 6.24 -0.19
CA ARG A 374 43.98 6.02 0.46
C ARG A 374 43.04 5.13 -0.35
N MET A 375 43.18 5.11 -1.67
CA MET A 375 42.25 4.45 -2.60
C MET A 375 42.89 3.35 -3.45
N GLY A 376 44.21 3.20 -3.41
CA GLY A 376 44.95 2.36 -4.35
C GLY A 376 45.03 3.01 -5.73
N TRP A 377 44.87 2.22 -6.78
CA TRP A 377 44.95 2.70 -8.16
C TRP A 377 43.71 3.50 -8.56
N ILE A 378 43.93 4.76 -8.92
CA ILE A 378 42.90 5.68 -9.41
C ILE A 378 43.33 6.28 -10.75
N PRO A 379 42.41 6.85 -11.55
CA PRO A 379 42.77 7.52 -12.79
C PRO A 379 43.76 8.68 -12.55
N GLU A 380 44.68 8.88 -13.49
CA GLU A 380 45.66 9.97 -13.39
C GLU A 380 44.98 11.34 -13.29
N GLY A 381 45.49 12.20 -12.40
CA GLY A 381 44.92 13.53 -12.14
C GLY A 381 43.65 13.54 -11.28
N TRP A 382 43.15 12.38 -10.85
CA TRP A 382 42.03 12.31 -9.90
C TRP A 382 42.53 12.41 -8.45
N GLY A 383 41.74 13.05 -7.61
CA GLY A 383 41.97 13.17 -6.17
C GLY A 383 41.22 12.12 -5.35
N SER A 384 41.32 12.24 -4.02
CA SER A 384 40.59 11.42 -3.06
C SER A 384 40.14 12.26 -1.87
N SER A 385 38.90 12.10 -1.40
CA SER A 385 38.39 12.79 -0.22
C SER A 385 37.49 11.87 0.61
N SER A 386 37.33 12.16 1.90
CA SER A 386 36.37 11.42 2.74
C SER A 386 34.94 11.82 2.42
N LEU A 387 34.01 10.90 2.65
CA LEU A 387 32.59 11.10 2.36
C LEU A 387 32.00 12.27 3.16
N ASP A 388 32.45 12.48 4.40
CA ASP A 388 32.03 13.62 5.24
C ASP A 388 32.62 14.99 4.80
N HIS A 389 33.60 15.00 3.89
CA HIS A 389 34.07 16.21 3.21
C HIS A 389 33.40 16.41 1.85
N VAL A 390 32.90 15.34 1.21
CA VAL A 390 32.10 15.39 -0.01
C VAL A 390 30.70 15.93 0.29
N ALA A 391 30.10 15.52 1.42
CA ALA A 391 28.77 15.97 1.83
C ALA A 391 28.66 16.17 3.35
N GLY A 392 27.79 17.09 3.75
CA GLY A 392 27.33 17.26 5.11
C GLY A 392 26.26 16.24 5.48
N TYR A 393 26.35 15.68 6.69
CA TYR A 393 25.40 14.72 7.26
C TYR A 393 24.77 15.32 8.52
N LEU A 394 23.69 16.08 8.32
CA LEU A 394 22.95 16.74 9.39
C LEU A 394 22.03 15.73 10.09
N ASN A 395 22.27 15.47 11.37
CA ASN A 395 21.37 14.64 12.19
C ASN A 395 20.04 15.34 12.39
N GLY A 396 18.93 14.60 12.29
CA GLY A 396 17.61 15.14 12.63
C GLY A 396 17.42 15.47 14.11
N LEU A 397 16.22 15.96 14.43
CA LEU A 397 15.86 16.35 15.79
C LEU A 397 15.17 15.21 16.55
N ALA A 398 15.30 15.27 17.88
CA ALA A 398 14.45 14.56 18.82
C ALA A 398 13.05 15.21 18.84
N LEU A 399 12.24 14.92 17.81
CA LEU A 399 10.98 15.62 17.51
C LEU A 399 9.88 15.42 18.58
N GLN A 400 10.04 14.50 19.52
CA GLN A 400 9.16 14.38 20.69
C GLN A 400 9.08 15.67 21.54
N ASN A 401 10.11 16.51 21.46
CA ASN A 401 10.19 17.80 22.16
C ASN A 401 9.59 18.97 21.35
N PHE A 402 9.14 18.72 20.13
CA PHE A 402 8.62 19.73 19.20
C PHE A 402 7.19 19.38 18.80
N ARG A 403 6.29 19.26 19.77
CA ARG A 403 4.87 18.97 19.51
C ARG A 403 4.18 20.20 18.92
N PRO A 404 3.27 20.05 17.94
CA PRO A 404 2.51 21.18 17.40
C PRO A 404 1.57 21.76 18.48
N GLU A 405 1.38 23.07 18.44
CA GLU A 405 0.48 23.80 19.36
C GLU A 405 -0.98 23.84 18.85
N ASP A 406 -1.18 23.64 17.53
CA ASP A 406 -2.48 23.65 16.84
C ASP A 406 -2.63 22.38 15.98
N GLU A 407 -3.85 21.86 15.86
CA GLU A 407 -4.18 20.74 14.98
C GLU A 407 -4.04 21.08 13.50
N ASN A 408 -4.17 22.35 13.13
CA ASN A 408 -4.19 22.83 11.74
C ASN A 408 -2.80 23.20 11.19
N GLY A 409 -1.76 23.26 12.04
CA GLY A 409 -0.40 23.64 11.65
C GLY A 409 0.65 22.65 12.12
N PHE A 410 1.01 21.66 11.29
CA PHE A 410 2.03 20.67 11.63
C PHE A 410 2.87 20.22 10.44
N LEU A 411 4.04 19.67 10.75
CA LEU A 411 4.87 18.90 9.83
C LEU A 411 4.76 17.41 10.16
N PRO A 412 4.55 16.53 9.17
CA PRO A 412 4.66 15.10 9.41
C PRO A 412 6.10 14.73 9.78
N ILE A 413 6.27 13.74 10.65
CA ILE A 413 7.59 13.27 11.09
C ILE A 413 8.05 12.13 10.18
N VAL A 414 9.21 12.32 9.53
CA VAL A 414 9.83 11.26 8.74
C VAL A 414 10.74 10.43 9.62
N LYS A 415 10.39 9.15 9.75
CA LYS A 415 11.26 8.11 10.30
C LYS A 415 11.65 7.12 9.21
N ARG A 416 12.46 6.12 9.57
CA ARG A 416 12.89 5.06 8.66
C ARG A 416 11.73 4.34 7.95
N ALA A 417 10.59 4.14 8.63
CA ALA A 417 9.41 3.49 8.03
C ALA A 417 8.79 4.34 6.91
N GLN A 418 8.63 5.65 7.15
CA GLN A 418 8.15 6.61 6.16
C GLN A 418 9.12 6.72 4.98
N LEU A 419 10.43 6.77 5.25
CA LEU A 419 11.47 6.79 4.22
C LEU A 419 11.37 5.58 3.29
N LYS A 420 11.21 4.37 3.84
CA LYS A 420 11.03 3.13 3.04
C LYS A 420 9.74 3.13 2.20
N LYS A 421 8.67 3.74 2.71
CA LYS A 421 7.39 3.83 1.99
C LYS A 421 7.32 5.02 1.04
N GLY A 422 8.21 6.01 1.15
CA GLY A 422 8.19 7.24 0.37
C GLY A 422 6.98 8.13 0.65
N VAL A 423 6.32 7.98 1.81
CA VAL A 423 5.13 8.74 2.18
C VAL A 423 5.34 9.50 3.49
N SER A 424 4.74 10.69 3.57
CA SER A 424 4.74 11.54 4.75
C SER A 424 3.55 11.32 5.68
N THR A 425 2.70 10.32 5.41
CA THR A 425 1.59 9.98 6.31
C THR A 425 2.13 9.31 7.57
N SER A 426 2.46 10.12 8.58
CA SER A 426 2.70 9.68 9.95
C SER A 426 1.60 10.23 10.86
N GLU A 427 1.09 9.39 11.77
CA GLU A 427 0.24 9.87 12.87
C GLU A 427 0.97 10.86 13.77
N GLU A 428 2.31 10.74 13.82
CA GLU A 428 3.16 11.64 14.58
C GLU A 428 3.39 12.96 13.85
N LYS A 429 3.19 14.05 14.59
CA LYS A 429 3.23 15.43 14.09
C LYS A 429 4.31 16.21 14.85
N ALA A 430 5.01 17.07 14.14
CA ALA A 430 5.95 18.04 14.71
C ALA A 430 5.45 19.47 14.47
N SER A 431 5.84 20.38 15.35
CA SER A 431 5.66 21.81 15.16
C SER A 431 6.39 22.27 13.89
N PRO A 432 5.77 23.15 13.07
CA PRO A 432 6.45 23.76 11.94
C PRO A 432 7.53 24.76 12.38
N ASN A 433 7.53 25.19 13.64
CA ASN A 433 8.48 26.15 14.21
C ASN A 433 9.81 25.47 14.62
N ILE A 434 10.39 24.70 13.70
CA ILE A 434 11.75 24.14 13.81
C ILE A 434 12.68 24.86 12.84
N LYS A 435 14.00 24.77 13.08
CA LYS A 435 14.95 25.42 12.16
C LYS A 435 14.80 24.84 10.74
N PRO A 436 14.88 25.67 9.68
CA PRO A 436 14.66 25.23 8.30
C PRO A 436 15.52 24.06 7.84
N GLU A 437 16.74 23.92 8.38
CA GLU A 437 17.66 22.82 8.08
C GLU A 437 17.12 21.42 8.45
N TYR A 438 16.17 21.32 9.41
CA TYR A 438 15.50 20.07 9.79
C TYR A 438 14.17 19.85 9.08
N ILE A 439 13.77 20.78 8.21
CA ILE A 439 12.65 20.62 7.31
C ILE A 439 13.19 20.05 6.01
N ILE A 440 12.61 18.95 5.57
CA ILE A 440 12.94 18.29 4.31
C ILE A 440 11.82 18.46 3.29
N ASP A 441 12.19 18.50 2.02
CA ASP A 441 11.26 18.64 0.89
C ASP A 441 11.62 17.66 -0.24
N ASP A 442 10.74 17.59 -1.24
CA ASP A 442 10.90 16.70 -2.38
C ASP A 442 12.26 16.90 -3.08
N GLY A 443 12.99 15.80 -3.24
CA GLY A 443 14.32 15.76 -3.81
C GLY A 443 15.47 15.79 -2.78
N ASP A 444 15.21 15.94 -1.48
CA ASP A 444 16.25 15.84 -0.45
C ASP A 444 16.81 14.42 -0.32
N VAL A 445 18.12 14.28 -0.13
CA VAL A 445 18.75 12.95 0.09
C VAL A 445 18.78 12.63 1.58
N ILE A 446 18.18 11.50 1.93
CA ILE A 446 18.03 11.07 3.31
C ILE A 446 18.75 9.75 3.52
N PHE A 447 19.56 9.67 4.58
CA PHE A 447 20.29 8.48 4.97
C PHE A 447 19.90 8.03 6.38
N SER A 448 19.29 6.86 6.51
CA SER A 448 19.05 6.22 7.81
C SER A 448 20.33 5.57 8.31
N TRP A 449 20.86 6.08 9.43
CA TRP A 449 22.15 5.67 9.99
C TRP A 449 22.04 4.66 11.15
N SER A 450 20.81 4.34 11.56
CA SER A 450 20.50 3.44 12.68
C SER A 450 19.52 2.33 12.28
N GLY A 451 19.79 1.10 12.73
CA GLY A 451 18.99 -0.09 12.41
C GLY A 451 19.15 -0.51 10.95
N SER A 452 18.06 -0.66 10.19
CA SER A 452 18.16 -0.98 8.76
C SER A 452 18.62 0.24 7.95
N LEU A 453 19.92 0.27 7.62
CA LEU A 453 20.52 1.36 6.84
C LEU A 453 19.95 1.44 5.43
N VAL A 454 19.52 2.64 5.03
CA VAL A 454 18.98 2.93 3.70
C VAL A 454 19.28 4.37 3.30
N VAL A 455 19.58 4.58 2.02
CA VAL A 455 19.78 5.90 1.41
C VAL A 455 18.74 6.06 0.31
N ASP A 456 17.90 7.09 0.40
CA ASP A 456 16.87 7.35 -0.59
C ASP A 456 16.65 8.86 -0.80
N ILE A 457 16.02 9.20 -1.92
CA ILE A 457 15.57 10.55 -2.22
C ILE A 457 14.15 10.70 -1.70
N TRP A 458 13.93 11.71 -0.88
CA TRP A 458 12.62 12.01 -0.32
C TRP A 458 11.68 12.55 -1.42
N CYS A 459 10.49 11.97 -1.54
CA CYS A 459 9.43 12.45 -2.45
C CYS A 459 8.07 12.53 -1.72
N GLY A 460 8.13 12.72 -0.40
CA GLY A 460 6.96 12.73 0.49
C GLY A 460 6.41 14.14 0.78
N GLY A 461 6.93 15.18 0.15
CA GLY A 461 6.59 16.59 0.40
C GLY A 461 7.19 17.12 1.70
N LYS A 462 6.84 18.34 2.09
CA LYS A 462 7.41 18.98 3.28
C LYS A 462 7.21 18.15 4.56
N ALA A 463 8.29 17.90 5.30
CA ALA A 463 8.26 17.08 6.52
C ALA A 463 9.41 17.41 7.50
N ALA A 464 9.31 16.96 8.75
CA ALA A 464 10.33 17.13 9.78
C ALA A 464 11.26 15.90 9.88
N LEU A 465 12.57 16.16 9.97
CA LEU A 465 13.61 15.12 10.01
C LEU A 465 13.86 14.59 11.43
N ASN A 466 13.65 13.28 11.65
CA ASN A 466 13.88 12.63 12.94
C ASN A 466 15.38 12.31 13.20
N GLN A 467 15.77 12.22 14.48
CA GLN A 467 17.13 12.02 15.00
C GLN A 467 17.94 10.85 14.41
N HIS A 468 17.27 9.81 13.92
CA HIS A 468 17.92 8.62 13.34
C HIS A 468 18.14 8.69 11.82
N LEU A 469 17.93 9.87 11.24
CA LEU A 469 18.11 10.17 9.84
C LEU A 469 19.11 11.31 9.67
N PHE A 470 19.96 11.19 8.66
CA PHE A 470 20.75 12.29 8.14
C PHE A 470 20.05 12.93 6.95
N LYS A 471 19.99 14.26 6.93
CA LYS A 471 19.85 15.03 5.68
C LYS A 471 21.23 15.21 5.09
N VAL A 472 21.40 14.74 3.86
CA VAL A 472 22.69 14.75 3.15
C VAL A 472 22.68 15.89 2.14
N THR A 473 23.61 16.83 2.27
CA THR A 473 23.72 18.01 1.40
C THR A 473 25.18 18.28 1.04
N SER A 474 25.42 19.00 -0.05
CA SER A 474 26.77 19.45 -0.41
C SER A 474 26.71 20.78 -1.14
N ASP A 475 27.58 21.70 -0.75
CA ASP A 475 27.80 22.96 -1.47
C ASP A 475 28.91 22.84 -2.52
N LYS A 476 29.62 21.70 -2.55
CA LYS A 476 30.78 21.46 -3.42
C LYS A 476 30.48 20.55 -4.59
N TYR A 477 29.57 19.60 -4.40
CA TYR A 477 29.31 18.53 -5.36
C TYR A 477 27.81 18.41 -5.66
N PRO A 478 27.44 18.06 -6.90
CA PRO A 478 26.05 17.91 -7.30
C PRO A 478 25.38 16.73 -6.57
N LYS A 479 24.05 16.77 -6.51
CA LYS A 479 23.22 15.80 -5.78
C LYS A 479 23.49 14.34 -6.13
N TRP A 480 23.58 14.04 -7.42
CA TRP A 480 23.86 12.68 -7.88
C TRP A 480 25.20 12.16 -7.34
N PHE A 481 26.21 13.03 -7.21
CA PHE A 481 27.56 12.63 -6.80
C PHE A 481 27.57 12.11 -5.37
N TYR A 482 27.11 12.92 -4.41
CA TYR A 482 27.08 12.48 -3.01
C TYR A 482 26.02 11.40 -2.75
N LEU A 483 24.91 11.37 -3.50
CA LEU A 483 23.92 10.30 -3.42
C LEU A 483 24.56 8.95 -3.75
N TYR A 484 25.21 8.84 -4.91
CA TYR A 484 25.73 7.56 -5.39
C TYR A 484 26.98 7.12 -4.63
N PHE A 485 27.84 8.03 -4.16
CA PHE A 485 28.92 7.66 -3.23
C PHE A 485 28.38 7.18 -1.88
N THR A 486 27.35 7.83 -1.33
CA THR A 486 26.71 7.34 -0.08
C THR A 486 26.10 5.95 -0.29
N ARG A 487 25.46 5.70 -1.44
CA ARG A 487 24.93 4.38 -1.81
C ARG A 487 26.02 3.33 -2.02
N HIS A 488 27.15 3.70 -2.64
CA HIS A 488 28.28 2.81 -2.84
C HIS A 488 28.85 2.31 -1.50
N HIS A 489 29.05 3.21 -0.54
CA HIS A 489 29.56 2.84 0.79
C HIS A 489 28.50 2.18 1.69
N LEU A 490 27.22 2.16 1.30
CA LEU A 490 26.15 1.55 2.09
C LEU A 490 26.37 0.05 2.34
N VAL A 491 27.01 -0.66 1.42
CA VAL A 491 27.35 -2.10 1.58
C VAL A 491 28.28 -2.28 2.78
N GLU A 492 29.35 -1.49 2.85
CA GLU A 492 30.30 -1.56 3.97
C GLU A 492 29.67 -1.07 5.28
N PHE A 493 28.85 -0.02 5.22
CA PHE A 493 28.13 0.46 6.40
C PHE A 493 27.19 -0.59 6.99
N LYS A 494 26.51 -1.37 6.14
CA LYS A 494 25.67 -2.50 6.59
C LYS A 494 26.52 -3.57 7.27
N ARG A 495 27.67 -3.93 6.68
CA ARG A 495 28.62 -4.89 7.27
C ARG A 495 29.09 -4.44 8.66
N ILE A 496 29.43 -3.16 8.81
CA ILE A 496 29.85 -2.58 10.10
C ILE A 496 28.71 -2.63 11.13
N ALA A 497 27.48 -2.34 10.73
CA ALA A 497 26.31 -2.37 11.61
C ALA A 497 25.97 -3.81 12.05
N GLU A 498 26.03 -4.78 11.13
CA GLU A 498 25.80 -6.20 11.41
C GLU A 498 26.84 -6.78 12.37
N ALA A 499 28.11 -6.42 12.22
CA ALA A 499 29.17 -6.82 13.15
C ALA A 499 28.96 -6.29 14.58
N LYS A 500 28.11 -5.27 14.75
CA LYS A 500 27.79 -4.64 16.04
C LYS A 500 26.43 -5.05 16.60
N ALA A 501 25.77 -6.07 16.05
CA ALA A 501 24.38 -6.47 16.34
C ALA A 501 24.01 -6.73 17.81
N VAL A 502 24.97 -6.77 18.74
CA VAL A 502 24.74 -6.84 20.20
C VAL A 502 24.24 -5.48 20.76
N THR A 503 24.51 -4.37 20.07
CA THR A 503 23.88 -3.05 20.27
C THR A 503 23.10 -2.67 19.01
N MET A 504 22.16 -1.72 19.07
CA MET A 504 21.47 -1.24 17.86
C MET A 504 22.52 -0.89 16.79
N GLY A 505 22.48 -1.60 15.65
CA GLY A 505 23.48 -1.48 14.60
C GLY A 505 23.46 -0.08 14.00
N ASP A 506 24.40 0.76 14.43
CA ASP A 506 24.48 2.17 14.09
C ASP A 506 25.84 2.51 13.46
N ILE A 507 25.83 3.42 12.48
CA ILE A 507 27.06 4.04 12.01
C ILE A 507 27.36 5.34 12.76
N LYS A 508 28.66 5.62 12.94
CA LYS A 508 29.19 6.83 13.56
C LYS A 508 29.83 7.72 12.50
N ARG A 509 30.05 8.99 12.83
CA ARG A 509 30.77 9.94 11.94
C ARG A 509 32.17 9.46 11.56
N GLU A 510 32.83 8.67 12.41
CA GLU A 510 34.13 8.08 12.08
C GLU A 510 34.06 7.16 10.84
N HIS A 511 32.97 6.41 10.66
CA HIS A 511 32.82 5.56 9.48
C HIS A 511 32.63 6.40 8.21
N LEU A 512 31.97 7.57 8.30
CA LEU A 512 31.87 8.52 7.18
C LEU A 512 33.23 9.11 6.80
N ARG A 513 34.13 9.33 7.78
CA ARG A 513 35.51 9.79 7.54
C ARG A 513 36.38 8.72 6.87
N GLN A 514 36.15 7.46 7.22
CA GLN A 514 36.87 6.31 6.69
C GLN A 514 36.38 5.92 5.29
N ALA A 515 35.14 6.25 4.93
CA ALA A 515 34.63 6.09 3.58
C ALA A 515 35.29 7.09 2.63
N ILE A 516 36.15 6.60 1.73
CA ILE A 516 36.91 7.44 0.80
C ILE A 516 36.28 7.39 -0.60
N CYS A 517 36.13 8.55 -1.22
CA CYS A 517 35.59 8.74 -2.55
C CYS A 517 36.69 9.25 -3.50
N VAL A 518 36.64 8.84 -4.77
CA VAL A 518 37.46 9.45 -5.81
C VAL A 518 36.91 10.82 -6.18
N ILE A 519 37.78 11.78 -6.43
CA ILE A 519 37.41 13.15 -6.82
C ILE A 519 37.95 13.41 -8.22
N PRO A 520 37.11 13.31 -9.27
CA PRO A 520 37.54 13.55 -10.64
C PRO A 520 37.68 15.06 -10.90
N PRO A 521 38.33 15.46 -12.01
CA PRO A 521 38.32 16.83 -12.51
C PRO A 521 36.90 17.35 -12.74
N VAL A 522 36.74 18.68 -12.65
CA VAL A 522 35.43 19.34 -12.76
C VAL A 522 34.69 19.01 -14.05
N ASP A 523 35.41 18.84 -15.16
CA ASP A 523 34.80 18.53 -16.47
C ASP A 523 34.08 17.18 -16.48
N VAL A 524 34.67 16.17 -15.82
CA VAL A 524 34.04 14.85 -15.65
C VAL A 524 32.81 14.95 -14.75
N ILE A 525 32.83 15.82 -13.72
CA ILE A 525 31.65 16.09 -12.88
C ILE A 525 30.56 16.80 -13.68
N ASN A 526 30.92 17.72 -14.57
CA ASN A 526 29.97 18.43 -15.44
C ASN A 526 29.30 17.44 -16.41
N SER A 527 30.06 16.60 -17.11
CA SER A 527 29.51 15.54 -17.97
C SER A 527 28.70 14.52 -17.19
N GLY A 528 29.12 14.18 -15.97
CA GLY A 528 28.33 13.36 -15.07
C GLY A 528 26.99 14.01 -14.73
N SER A 529 26.94 15.34 -14.56
CA SER A 529 25.71 16.09 -14.29
C SER A 529 24.76 16.14 -15.48
N GLU A 530 25.30 16.23 -16.70
CA GLU A 530 24.50 16.18 -17.94
C GLU A 530 23.81 14.82 -18.15
N MET A 531 24.34 13.74 -17.56
CA MET A 531 23.74 12.40 -17.62
C MET A 531 23.04 11.98 -16.33
N LEU A 532 23.80 11.80 -15.25
CA LEU A 532 23.29 11.33 -13.96
C LEU A 532 22.38 12.37 -13.30
N GLY A 533 22.67 13.67 -13.46
CA GLY A 533 21.81 14.74 -12.96
C GLY A 533 20.44 14.76 -13.64
N VAL A 534 20.41 14.65 -14.97
CA VAL A 534 19.16 14.57 -15.75
C VAL A 534 18.35 13.32 -15.39
N ILE A 535 19.02 12.17 -15.25
CA ILE A 535 18.35 10.93 -14.80
C ILE A 535 17.76 11.12 -13.40
N LEU A 536 18.52 11.71 -12.49
CA LEU A 536 18.08 11.97 -11.11
C LEU A 536 16.86 12.90 -11.06
N ASP A 537 16.87 13.97 -11.85
CA ASP A 537 15.74 14.90 -11.92
C ASP A 537 14.49 14.22 -12.48
N LYS A 538 14.65 13.34 -13.48
CA LYS A 538 13.54 12.56 -14.03
C LYS A 538 12.99 11.58 -12.99
N LEU A 539 13.86 10.88 -12.27
CA LEU A 539 13.49 10.00 -11.16
C LEU A 539 12.64 10.74 -10.11
N ILE A 540 13.09 11.91 -9.67
CA ILE A 540 12.37 12.73 -8.68
C ILE A 540 11.00 13.14 -9.21
N LYS A 541 10.95 13.73 -10.42
CA LYS A 541 9.69 14.19 -11.03
C LYS A 541 8.67 13.06 -11.17
N THR A 542 9.10 11.91 -11.65
CA THR A 542 8.21 10.76 -11.86
C THR A 542 7.77 10.11 -10.54
N ARG A 543 8.60 10.12 -9.49
CA ARG A 543 8.17 9.69 -8.14
C ARG A 543 7.11 10.64 -7.55
N ILE A 544 7.28 11.95 -7.71
CA ILE A 544 6.30 12.96 -7.25
C ILE A 544 4.99 12.81 -8.04
N GLU A 545 5.07 12.69 -9.36
CA GLU A 545 3.91 12.45 -10.24
C GLU A 545 3.13 11.20 -9.81
N ASN A 546 3.81 10.09 -9.52
CA ASN A 546 3.16 8.88 -9.02
C ASN A 546 2.40 9.09 -7.72
N LYS A 547 2.95 9.87 -6.79
CA LYS A 547 2.25 10.19 -5.55
C LYS A 547 0.97 11.00 -5.82
N SER A 548 1.04 11.97 -6.73
CA SER A 548 -0.13 12.76 -7.15
C SER A 548 -1.18 11.88 -7.83
N LEU A 549 -0.78 10.96 -8.70
CA LEU A 549 -1.68 10.01 -9.36
C LEU A 549 -2.34 9.04 -8.37
N ILE A 550 -1.59 8.53 -7.39
CA ILE A 550 -2.15 7.69 -6.31
C ILE A 550 -3.19 8.47 -5.52
N LYS A 551 -2.87 9.70 -5.10
CA LYS A 551 -3.84 10.57 -4.40
C LYS A 551 -5.06 10.86 -5.26
N LEU A 552 -4.88 11.12 -6.55
CA LEU A 552 -5.98 11.35 -7.48
C LEU A 552 -6.88 10.11 -7.56
N ARG A 553 -6.31 8.92 -7.77
CA ARG A 553 -7.04 7.64 -7.79
C ARG A 553 -7.86 7.45 -6.51
N ASP A 554 -7.23 7.64 -5.36
CA ASP A 554 -7.83 7.41 -4.04
C ASP A 554 -8.91 8.46 -3.72
N THR A 555 -8.89 9.62 -4.37
CA THR A 555 -9.94 10.66 -4.26
C THR A 555 -11.06 10.48 -5.28
N LEU A 556 -10.72 10.04 -6.49
CA LEU A 556 -11.63 9.96 -7.63
C LEU A 556 -12.51 8.71 -7.55
N LEU A 557 -11.97 7.57 -7.13
CA LEU A 557 -12.73 6.33 -7.02
C LEU A 557 -13.93 6.46 -6.07
N PRO A 558 -13.81 6.97 -4.83
CA PRO A 558 -14.96 7.14 -3.95
C PRO A 558 -16.06 8.05 -4.53
N ARG A 559 -15.68 9.14 -5.21
CA ARG A 559 -16.64 10.09 -5.80
C ARG A 559 -17.34 9.53 -7.04
N LEU A 560 -16.67 8.67 -7.79
CA LEU A 560 -17.30 7.91 -8.88
C LEU A 560 -18.25 6.84 -8.33
N LEU A 561 -17.89 6.17 -7.23
CA LEU A 561 -18.75 5.16 -6.58
C LEU A 561 -20.02 5.79 -6.01
N SER A 562 -19.93 6.98 -5.41
CA SER A 562 -21.10 7.69 -4.85
C SER A 562 -21.98 8.39 -5.88
N GLY A 563 -21.51 8.51 -7.13
CA GLY A 563 -22.18 9.30 -8.16
C GLY A 563 -22.03 10.82 -7.97
N GLU A 564 -21.28 11.28 -6.97
CA GLU A 564 -20.96 12.71 -6.75
C GLU A 564 -20.15 13.33 -7.89
N LEU A 565 -19.39 12.51 -8.61
CA LEU A 565 -18.64 12.91 -9.80
C LEU A 565 -19.17 12.14 -11.01
N ARG A 566 -19.63 12.85 -12.03
CA ARG A 566 -20.09 12.21 -13.27
C ARG A 566 -18.89 11.79 -14.11
N ILE A 567 -19.02 10.70 -14.85
CA ILE A 567 -17.97 10.14 -15.71
C ILE A 567 -17.35 11.19 -16.67
N PRO A 568 -18.13 12.03 -17.41
CA PRO A 568 -17.54 13.02 -18.32
C PRO A 568 -16.70 14.09 -17.60
N GLU A 569 -17.07 14.44 -16.37
CA GLU A 569 -16.34 15.38 -15.53
C GLU A 569 -15.03 14.75 -15.04
N ALA A 570 -15.08 13.47 -14.64
CA ALA A 570 -13.89 12.70 -14.29
C ALA A 570 -12.92 12.56 -15.48
N GLU A 571 -13.42 12.30 -16.69
CA GLU A 571 -12.60 12.25 -17.91
C GLU A 571 -11.90 13.59 -18.21
N THR A 572 -12.56 14.71 -17.94
CA THR A 572 -11.98 16.04 -18.11
C THR A 572 -10.86 16.28 -17.09
N LEU A 573 -11.10 15.98 -15.81
CA LEU A 573 -10.09 16.07 -14.75
C LEU A 573 -8.87 15.19 -15.03
N MET A 574 -9.08 14.00 -15.60
CA MET A 574 -7.99 13.08 -15.94
C MET A 574 -7.12 13.63 -17.09
N LYS A 575 -7.71 14.26 -18.12
CA LYS A 575 -6.95 14.85 -19.24
C LYS A 575 -6.03 16.00 -18.82
N GLU A 576 -6.30 16.64 -17.70
CA GLU A 576 -5.44 17.70 -17.15
C GLU A 576 -4.23 17.14 -16.39
N VAL A 577 -4.26 15.85 -16.00
CA VAL A 577 -3.27 15.24 -15.09
C VAL A 577 -2.48 14.08 -15.71
N VAL A 578 -3.11 13.29 -16.61
CA VAL A 578 -2.53 12.13 -17.31
C VAL A 578 -2.33 12.45 -18.78
#